data_AF-M7SH10-F1
#
_entry.id   AF-M7SH10-F1
#
_cell.length_a   1.000
_cell.length_b   1.000
_cell.length_c   1.000
_cell.angle_alpha   90.00
_cell.angle_beta   90.00
_cell.angle_gamma   90.00
#
_symmetry.space_group_name_H-M   'P 1'
#
loop_
_entity.id
_entity.type
_entity.pdbx_description
1 polymer ?
#
loop_
_entity_poly.entity_id
_entity_poly.type
_entity_poly.pdbx_seq_one_letter_code
_entity_poly.pdbx_strand_id
1 'polypeptide(L)'
;MQRRLQTHCAGLLEVESGPPEAGQRVVFMHQTAKEFAARKDVWARVVPRPPSSIDLDISLLSGCIRHMQCFEVLRPPVSAWPDVRFLPEAWLLIANALRYAARIDNDVQDFRGYCDLLDELDETNQHAWVTSLRRHVPLYDDTEWFEAKCPALCKKHWAGYEPMETGKSPKRKDFLALAIQANLVNYVAMKLKALPDDVRSSKAQELLDSVVSPKAEGFSACMSISGDYVDFHHDMPDSRFLDLLFESGADPKEAPKLWVKTFKTGRQYFSRQNMTMSQLMQSSSSSRLMQNRERWVAAVRGLLMHGADPHATIETRSGLRDDHSSYETKTAIDMVREMLEGEPEYALELAELDAITGRRPSAAGTL
;
A
#
# COMPACT_ATOMS: atom_id res chain seq x y z
N MET A 1 8.87 21.28 -23.20
CA MET A 1 9.93 21.78 -22.30
C MET A 1 9.70 23.25 -21.90
N GLN A 2 9.51 24.16 -22.85
CA GLN A 2 9.33 25.61 -22.60
C GLN A 2 8.22 25.96 -21.59
N ARG A 3 7.02 25.36 -21.72
CA ARG A 3 5.91 25.57 -20.76
C ARG A 3 6.26 25.14 -19.32
N ARG A 4 7.07 24.09 -19.14
CA ARG A 4 7.52 23.60 -17.82
C ARG A 4 8.54 24.54 -17.18
N LEU A 5 9.47 25.08 -17.96
CA LEU A 5 10.44 26.06 -17.44
C LEU A 5 9.74 27.35 -17.02
N GLN A 6 8.71 27.78 -17.77
CA GLN A 6 7.91 28.94 -17.40
C GLN A 6 7.13 28.72 -16.09
N THR A 7 6.52 27.56 -15.88
CA THR A 7 5.73 27.29 -14.67
C THR A 7 6.58 26.95 -13.45
N HIS A 8 7.66 26.19 -13.59
CA HIS A 8 8.43 25.67 -12.44
C HIS A 8 9.71 26.43 -12.15
N CYS A 9 10.24 27.20 -13.11
CA CYS A 9 11.45 28.00 -12.91
C CYS A 9 11.13 29.50 -12.87
N ALA A 10 9.87 29.89 -12.71
CA ALA A 10 9.40 31.27 -12.61
C ALA A 10 9.98 32.22 -13.68
N GLY A 11 10.19 31.72 -14.90
CA GLY A 11 10.78 32.49 -16.00
C GLY A 11 12.31 32.71 -15.89
N LEU A 12 13.01 32.07 -14.96
CA LEU A 12 14.47 32.19 -14.83
C LEU A 12 15.22 31.44 -15.94
N LEU A 13 14.59 30.44 -16.55
CA LEU A 13 15.17 29.58 -17.57
C LEU A 13 14.33 29.61 -18.85
N GLU A 14 15.00 29.63 -20.00
CA GLU A 14 14.38 29.54 -21.32
C GLU A 14 15.05 28.46 -22.18
N VAL A 15 14.35 28.04 -23.24
CA VAL A 15 14.90 27.10 -24.22
C VAL A 15 15.41 27.89 -25.41
N GLU A 16 16.71 27.82 -25.65
CA GLU A 16 17.35 28.34 -26.84
C GLU A 16 17.39 27.22 -27.90
N SER A 17 16.79 27.48 -29.06
CA SER A 17 16.81 26.55 -30.20
C SER A 17 18.18 26.63 -30.87
N GLY A 18 19.03 25.63 -30.66
CA GLY A 18 20.28 25.47 -31.38
C GLY A 18 20.07 24.97 -32.82
N PRO A 19 21.12 24.96 -33.66
CA PRO A 19 21.09 24.28 -34.96
C PRO A 19 20.64 22.82 -34.76
N PRO A 20 19.99 22.20 -35.75
CA PRO A 20 19.31 20.90 -35.62
C PRO A 20 20.21 19.76 -35.08
N GLU A 21 21.52 19.90 -35.20
CA GLU A 21 22.53 18.95 -34.71
C GLU A 21 22.87 19.11 -33.21
N ALA A 22 22.60 20.27 -32.61
CA ALA A 22 23.01 20.62 -31.24
C ALA A 22 21.92 20.44 -30.18
N GLY A 23 20.69 20.10 -30.58
CA GLY A 23 19.56 19.96 -29.68
C GLY A 23 19.10 21.27 -29.03
N GLN A 24 18.04 21.19 -28.22
CA GLN A 24 17.51 22.31 -27.45
C GLN A 24 18.36 22.54 -26.20
N ARG A 25 18.87 23.76 -26.01
CA ARG A 25 19.67 24.13 -24.84
C ARG A 25 18.83 24.94 -23.85
N VAL A 26 18.93 24.63 -22.57
CA VAL A 26 18.32 25.46 -21.51
C VAL A 26 19.35 26.49 -21.04
N VAL A 27 18.96 27.76 -21.06
CA VAL A 27 19.79 28.91 -20.65
C VAL A 27 19.05 29.78 -19.64
N PHE A 28 19.80 30.56 -18.85
CA PHE A 28 19.19 31.57 -17.99
C PHE A 28 18.63 32.72 -18.84
N MET A 29 17.38 33.08 -18.62
CA MET A 29 16.71 34.17 -19.34
C MET A 29 17.39 35.53 -19.07
N HIS A 30 18.02 35.68 -17.90
CA HIS A 30 18.72 36.89 -17.51
C HIS A 30 20.16 36.60 -17.07
N GLN A 31 21.10 37.39 -17.61
CA GLN A 31 22.51 37.35 -17.21
C GLN A 31 22.68 37.57 -15.70
N THR A 32 21.84 38.41 -15.08
CA THR A 32 21.82 38.64 -13.63
C THR A 32 21.50 37.37 -12.84
N ALA A 33 20.57 36.54 -13.31
CA ALA A 33 20.24 35.26 -12.66
C ALA A 33 21.39 34.25 -12.80
N LYS A 34 22.05 34.23 -13.96
CA LYS A 34 23.25 33.42 -14.22
C LYS A 34 24.41 33.83 -13.32
N GLU A 35 24.67 35.13 -13.20
CA GLU A 35 25.74 35.68 -12.34
C GLU A 35 25.44 35.44 -10.86
N PHE A 36 24.19 35.63 -10.44
CA PHE A 36 23.75 35.31 -9.08
C PHE A 36 23.91 33.81 -8.76
N ALA A 37 23.53 32.92 -9.67
CA ALA A 37 23.72 31.48 -9.53
C ALA A 37 25.19 31.04 -9.66
N ALA A 38 26.08 31.84 -10.27
CA ALA A 38 27.50 31.53 -10.36
C ALA A 38 28.30 31.93 -9.10
N ARG A 39 27.71 32.76 -8.23
CA ARG A 39 28.36 33.32 -7.05
C ARG A 39 28.52 32.29 -5.93
N LYS A 40 29.76 31.89 -5.68
CA LYS A 40 30.12 30.96 -4.58
C LYS A 40 29.70 31.49 -3.20
N ASP A 41 29.72 32.80 -3.00
CA ASP A 41 29.30 33.43 -1.74
C ASP A 41 27.78 33.38 -1.51
N VAL A 42 26.99 33.34 -2.60
CA VAL A 42 25.55 33.06 -2.52
C VAL A 42 25.33 31.62 -2.07
N TRP A 43 25.98 30.64 -2.71
CA TRP A 43 25.87 29.23 -2.31
C TRP A 43 26.42 28.96 -0.90
N ALA A 44 27.47 29.68 -0.48
CA ALA A 44 28.00 29.61 0.88
C ALA A 44 27.03 30.18 1.94
N ARG A 45 26.09 31.05 1.56
CA ARG A 45 25.00 31.53 2.40
C ARG A 45 23.75 30.65 2.31
N VAL A 46 23.60 29.95 1.18
CA VAL A 46 22.61 28.90 0.94
C VAL A 46 23.15 27.55 1.44
N VAL A 47 24.08 27.54 2.42
CA VAL A 47 24.43 26.31 3.14
C VAL A 47 23.19 25.93 3.95
N PRO A 48 22.41 24.92 3.51
CA PRO A 48 21.28 24.50 4.31
C PRO A 48 21.88 23.93 5.59
N ARG A 49 21.19 24.12 6.73
CA ARG A 49 21.38 23.15 7.81
C ARG A 49 21.20 21.76 7.18
N PRO A 50 22.03 20.75 7.51
CA PRO A 50 21.81 19.41 7.00
C PRO A 50 20.33 19.08 7.20
N PRO A 51 19.60 18.69 6.13
CA PRO A 51 18.16 18.50 6.23
C PRO A 51 17.88 17.48 7.32
N SER A 52 16.80 17.71 8.08
CA SER A 52 16.36 16.67 9.01
C SER A 52 15.99 15.40 8.24
N SER A 53 15.92 14.27 8.92
CA SER A 53 15.44 13.03 8.30
C SER A 53 14.04 13.19 7.68
N ILE A 54 13.18 13.99 8.33
CA ILE A 54 11.83 14.30 7.85
C ILE A 54 11.90 15.14 6.57
N ASP A 55 12.71 16.21 6.56
CA ASP A 55 12.87 17.05 5.36
C ASP A 55 13.42 16.25 4.17
N LEU A 56 14.31 15.31 4.45
CA LEU A 56 14.87 14.41 3.44
C LEU A 56 13.80 13.48 2.87
N ASP A 57 13.02 12.79 3.71
CA ASP A 57 11.97 11.87 3.26
C ASP A 57 10.83 12.62 2.51
N ILE A 58 10.45 13.83 2.94
CA ILE A 58 9.52 14.70 2.19
C ILE A 58 10.09 15.04 0.82
N SER A 59 11.37 15.42 0.76
CA SER A 59 12.04 15.75 -0.50
C SER A 59 12.14 14.56 -1.44
N LEU A 60 12.39 13.36 -0.90
CA LEU A 60 12.45 12.11 -1.66
C LEU A 60 11.06 11.70 -2.18
N LEU A 61 10.02 11.80 -1.35
CA LEU A 61 8.61 11.62 -1.76
C LEU A 61 8.24 12.56 -2.91
N SER A 62 8.51 13.87 -2.77
CA SER A 62 8.26 14.86 -3.82
C SER A 62 9.07 14.56 -5.08
N GLY A 63 10.32 14.12 -4.92
CA GLY A 63 11.19 13.68 -6.02
C GLY A 63 10.59 12.50 -6.81
N CYS A 64 10.05 11.49 -6.12
CA CYS A 64 9.37 10.35 -6.74
C CYS A 64 8.15 10.78 -7.56
N ILE A 65 7.33 11.69 -7.04
CA ILE A 65 6.14 12.22 -7.75
C ILE A 65 6.56 12.96 -9.04
N ARG A 66 7.54 13.86 -8.94
CA ARG A 66 8.06 14.59 -10.12
C ARG A 66 8.71 13.66 -11.13
N HIS A 67 9.37 12.60 -10.66
CA HIS A 67 9.93 11.58 -11.54
C HIS A 67 8.82 10.85 -12.28
N MET A 68 7.72 10.47 -11.60
CA MET A 68 6.55 9.88 -12.26
C MET A 68 5.95 10.79 -13.34
N GLN A 69 5.81 12.09 -13.06
CA GLN A 69 5.36 13.09 -14.04
C GLN A 69 6.30 13.17 -15.26
N CYS A 70 7.62 13.00 -15.05
CA CYS A 70 8.59 12.97 -16.15
C CYS A 70 8.58 11.63 -16.90
N PHE A 71 8.33 10.52 -16.19
CA PHE A 71 8.32 9.17 -16.75
C PHE A 71 7.31 9.09 -17.89
N GLU A 72 6.11 9.65 -17.71
CA GLU A 72 5.04 9.69 -18.73
C GLU A 72 5.48 10.34 -20.04
N VAL A 73 6.40 11.31 -20.00
CA VAL A 73 6.94 11.99 -21.18
C VAL A 73 7.92 11.10 -21.94
N LEU A 74 8.66 10.25 -21.22
CA LEU A 74 9.70 9.40 -21.79
C LEU A 74 9.12 8.11 -22.36
N ARG A 75 8.19 7.48 -21.63
CA ARG A 75 7.48 6.26 -22.06
C ARG A 75 6.17 6.08 -21.28
N PRO A 76 5.18 5.35 -21.83
CA PRO A 76 3.97 5.03 -21.09
C PRO A 76 4.30 4.26 -19.79
N PRO A 77 3.85 4.73 -18.60
CA PRO A 77 4.05 4.04 -17.33
C PRO A 77 3.19 2.79 -17.15
N VAL A 78 2.24 2.55 -18.05
CA VAL A 78 1.33 1.39 -18.02
C VAL A 78 1.52 0.59 -19.31
N SER A 79 1.67 -0.72 -19.16
CA SER A 79 1.56 -1.67 -20.27
C SER A 79 0.15 -2.24 -20.30
N ALA A 80 -0.41 -2.43 -21.49
CA ALA A 80 -1.67 -3.15 -21.68
C ALA A 80 -1.47 -4.62 -22.10
N TRP A 81 -0.21 -5.07 -22.27
CA TRP A 81 0.11 -6.41 -22.74
C TRP A 81 1.13 -7.12 -21.83
N PRO A 82 0.97 -8.44 -21.55
CA PRO A 82 -0.20 -9.27 -21.87
C PRO A 82 -1.45 -8.90 -21.04
N ASP A 83 -1.25 -8.26 -19.89
CA ASP A 83 -2.30 -7.74 -19.01
C ASP A 83 -2.06 -6.26 -18.73
N VAL A 84 -3.14 -5.53 -18.46
CA VAL A 84 -3.07 -4.11 -18.11
C VAL A 84 -2.51 -3.92 -16.71
N ARG A 85 -1.33 -3.30 -16.59
CA ARG A 85 -0.64 -3.04 -15.32
C ARG A 85 0.41 -1.94 -15.45
N PHE A 86 0.83 -1.37 -14.33
CA PHE A 86 2.00 -0.48 -14.34
C PHE A 86 3.26 -1.22 -14.77
N LEU A 87 4.20 -0.50 -15.38
CA LEU A 87 5.56 -1.00 -15.54
C LEU A 87 6.22 -1.12 -14.16
N PRO A 88 7.00 -2.18 -13.90
CA PRO A 88 7.67 -2.37 -12.61
C PRO A 88 8.53 -1.17 -12.17
N GLU A 89 9.18 -0.47 -13.09
CA GLU A 89 10.01 0.70 -12.79
C GLU A 89 9.17 1.92 -12.37
N ALA A 90 8.02 2.09 -13.01
CA ALA A 90 7.06 3.13 -12.64
C ALA A 90 6.47 2.83 -11.25
N TRP A 91 6.07 1.57 -11.02
CA TRP A 91 5.55 1.15 -9.73
C TRP A 91 6.59 1.27 -8.60
N LEU A 92 7.87 1.01 -8.88
CA LEU A 92 8.94 1.18 -7.90
C LEU A 92 9.05 2.63 -7.39
N LEU A 93 8.79 3.62 -8.24
CA LEU A 93 8.74 5.03 -7.82
C LEU A 93 7.58 5.30 -6.86
N ILE A 94 6.40 4.74 -7.16
CA ILE A 94 5.21 4.83 -6.30
C ILE A 94 5.48 4.17 -4.95
N ALA A 95 6.03 2.95 -4.98
CA ALA A 95 6.39 2.19 -3.79
C ALA A 95 7.38 2.94 -2.89
N ASN A 96 8.41 3.54 -3.48
CA ASN A 96 9.40 4.30 -2.72
C ASN A 96 8.79 5.58 -2.12
N ALA A 97 7.95 6.29 -2.88
CA ALA A 97 7.18 7.42 -2.35
C ALA A 97 6.39 7.03 -1.09
N LEU A 98 5.62 5.93 -1.15
CA LEU A 98 4.85 5.45 0.00
C LEU A 98 5.74 5.01 1.18
N ARG A 99 6.92 4.43 0.93
CA ARG A 99 7.88 4.09 1.98
C ARG A 99 8.44 5.33 2.68
N TYR A 100 8.79 6.37 1.93
CA TYR A 100 9.24 7.64 2.52
C TYR A 100 8.12 8.28 3.34
N ALA A 101 6.89 8.25 2.83
CA ALA A 101 5.72 8.72 3.58
C ALA A 101 5.53 7.95 4.90
N ALA A 102 5.60 6.61 4.86
CA ALA A 102 5.39 5.76 6.04
C ALA A 102 6.41 6.01 7.16
N ARG A 103 7.63 6.45 6.84
CA ARG A 103 8.67 6.78 7.83
C ARG A 103 8.37 8.04 8.62
N ILE A 104 7.62 8.97 8.02
CA ILE A 104 7.41 10.30 8.57
C ILE A 104 5.96 10.55 8.99
N ASP A 105 5.01 9.67 8.63
CA ASP A 105 3.56 9.88 8.82
C ASP A 105 3.16 10.29 10.25
N ASN A 106 3.94 9.91 11.27
CA ASN A 106 3.71 10.29 12.67
C ASN A 106 4.41 11.58 13.12
N ASP A 107 5.42 12.04 12.41
CA ASP A 107 6.35 13.08 12.88
C ASP A 107 6.30 14.37 12.04
N VAL A 108 5.49 14.42 10.98
CA VAL A 108 5.39 15.59 10.11
C VAL A 108 4.81 16.81 10.85
N GLN A 109 5.56 17.93 10.84
CA GLN A 109 5.10 19.21 11.39
C GLN A 109 4.07 19.89 10.49
N ASP A 110 4.37 20.03 9.18
CA ASP A 110 3.42 20.51 8.18
C ASP A 110 2.59 19.34 7.61
N PHE A 111 1.68 18.85 8.45
CA PHE A 111 0.88 17.69 8.11
C PHE A 111 -0.06 17.95 6.91
N ARG A 112 -0.50 19.19 6.71
CA ARG A 112 -1.35 19.56 5.57
C ARG A 112 -0.56 19.46 4.26
N GLY A 113 0.62 20.08 4.19
CA GLY A 113 1.47 20.00 3.00
C GLY A 113 1.87 18.55 2.67
N TYR A 114 2.10 17.72 3.68
CA TYR A 114 2.31 16.28 3.51
C TYR A 114 1.10 15.56 2.90
N CYS A 115 -0.11 15.85 3.38
CA CYS A 115 -1.32 15.27 2.81
C CYS A 115 -1.56 15.72 1.37
N ASP A 116 -1.36 17.01 1.07
CA ASP A 116 -1.47 17.57 -0.28
C ASP A 116 -0.48 16.88 -1.23
N LEU A 117 0.71 16.50 -0.75
CA LEU A 117 1.71 15.77 -1.53
C LEU A 117 1.30 14.31 -1.81
N LEU A 118 0.64 13.64 -0.85
CA LEU A 118 0.07 12.31 -1.07
C LEU A 118 -1.14 12.33 -2.02
N ASP A 119 -1.94 13.39 -1.97
CA ASP A 119 -2.99 13.63 -2.97
C ASP A 119 -2.39 13.85 -4.36
N GLU A 120 -1.31 14.64 -4.47
CA GLU A 120 -0.60 14.83 -5.74
C GLU A 120 -0.04 13.51 -6.29
N LEU A 121 0.45 12.61 -5.42
CA LEU A 121 0.86 11.26 -5.81
C LEU A 121 -0.31 10.47 -6.41
N ASP A 122 -1.46 10.47 -5.76
CA ASP A 122 -2.65 9.75 -6.24
C ASP A 122 -3.14 10.30 -7.58
N GLU A 123 -3.31 11.63 -7.67
CA GLU A 123 -3.77 12.32 -8.87
C GLU A 123 -2.81 12.12 -10.05
N THR A 124 -1.50 12.22 -9.81
CA THR A 124 -0.47 12.00 -10.83
C THR A 124 -0.57 10.58 -11.40
N ASN A 125 -0.74 9.57 -10.55
CA ASN A 125 -0.80 8.18 -10.98
C ASN A 125 -2.14 7.84 -11.65
N GLN A 126 -3.26 8.40 -11.18
CA GLN A 126 -4.55 8.25 -11.85
C GLN A 126 -4.54 8.92 -13.23
N HIS A 127 -3.90 10.07 -13.36
CA HIS A 127 -3.70 10.73 -14.65
C HIS A 127 -2.86 9.85 -15.60
N ALA A 128 -1.70 9.40 -15.13
CA ALA A 128 -0.81 8.52 -15.89
C ALA A 128 -1.50 7.23 -16.34
N TRP A 129 -2.32 6.63 -15.47
CA TRP A 129 -3.15 5.46 -15.76
C TRP A 129 -4.12 5.72 -16.91
N VAL A 130 -5.00 6.71 -16.76
CA VAL A 130 -6.02 7.03 -17.76
C VAL A 130 -5.40 7.44 -19.09
N THR A 131 -4.34 8.26 -19.05
CA THR A 131 -3.66 8.74 -20.26
C THR A 131 -2.99 7.59 -21.00
N SER A 132 -2.33 6.67 -20.29
CA SER A 132 -1.69 5.50 -20.92
C SER A 132 -2.72 4.56 -21.58
N LEU A 133 -3.86 4.32 -20.92
CA LEU A 133 -4.94 3.50 -21.49
C LEU A 133 -5.53 4.09 -22.76
N ARG A 134 -5.76 5.40 -22.77
CA ARG A 134 -6.32 6.11 -23.94
C ARG A 134 -5.35 6.18 -25.12
N ARG A 135 -4.05 6.23 -24.84
CA ARG A 135 -2.99 6.23 -25.85
C ARG A 135 -2.59 4.84 -26.32
N HIS A 136 -3.07 3.78 -25.66
CA HIS A 136 -2.76 2.41 -26.07
C HIS A 136 -3.37 2.12 -27.44
N VAL A 137 -2.53 1.56 -28.33
CA VAL A 137 -2.94 1.05 -29.63
C VAL A 137 -3.01 -0.48 -29.52
N PRO A 138 -4.21 -1.08 -29.54
CA PRO A 138 -4.37 -2.53 -29.45
C PRO A 138 -3.77 -3.25 -30.66
N LEU A 139 -3.42 -4.52 -30.48
CA LEU A 139 -3.11 -5.42 -31.59
C LEU A 139 -4.39 -5.63 -32.43
N TYR A 140 -4.22 -5.90 -33.73
CA TYR A 140 -5.23 -5.84 -34.80
C TYR A 140 -6.57 -6.59 -34.58
N ASP A 141 -6.73 -7.37 -33.51
CA ASP A 141 -7.91 -8.19 -33.22
C ASP A 141 -8.73 -7.74 -31.99
N ASP A 142 -8.34 -6.70 -31.25
CA ASP A 142 -9.11 -6.22 -30.08
C ASP A 142 -10.07 -5.07 -30.46
N THR A 143 -11.14 -5.41 -31.20
CA THR A 143 -12.17 -4.46 -31.63
C THR A 143 -12.95 -3.85 -30.45
N GLU A 144 -12.99 -4.54 -29.31
CA GLU A 144 -13.72 -4.10 -28.10
C GLU A 144 -12.91 -3.12 -27.23
N TRP A 145 -11.64 -2.87 -27.54
CA TRP A 145 -10.77 -2.05 -26.68
C TRP A 145 -11.35 -0.66 -26.43
N PHE A 146 -11.63 0.08 -27.50
CA PHE A 146 -12.10 1.47 -27.38
C PHE A 146 -13.57 1.56 -26.95
N GLU A 147 -14.38 0.56 -27.29
CA GLU A 147 -15.83 0.56 -27.02
C GLU A 147 -16.17 0.12 -25.59
N ALA A 148 -15.51 -0.91 -25.06
CA ALA A 148 -15.86 -1.53 -23.79
C ALA A 148 -14.71 -1.53 -22.77
N LYS A 149 -13.53 -2.04 -23.16
CA LYS A 149 -12.45 -2.32 -22.20
C LYS A 149 -11.81 -1.06 -21.64
N CYS A 150 -11.38 -0.12 -22.50
CA CYS A 150 -10.74 1.12 -22.09
C CYS A 150 -11.66 2.01 -21.23
N PRO A 151 -12.94 2.24 -21.59
CA PRO A 151 -13.88 2.95 -20.71
C PRO A 151 -14.06 2.27 -19.35
N ALA A 152 -14.15 0.94 -19.30
CA ALA A 152 -14.27 0.20 -18.05
C ALA A 152 -13.01 0.30 -17.18
N LEU A 153 -11.82 0.27 -17.79
CA LEU A 153 -10.53 0.42 -17.09
C LEU A 153 -10.28 1.85 -16.61
N CYS A 154 -10.66 2.86 -17.40
CA CYS A 154 -10.54 4.28 -17.01
C CYS A 154 -11.39 4.64 -15.79
N LYS A 155 -12.49 3.91 -15.54
CA LYS A 155 -13.33 4.05 -14.34
C LYS A 155 -12.73 3.40 -13.10
N LYS A 156 -11.75 2.52 -13.27
CA LYS A 156 -11.07 1.85 -12.16
C LYS A 156 -9.90 2.69 -11.67
N HIS A 157 -9.57 2.47 -10.40
CA HIS A 157 -8.45 3.13 -9.75
C HIS A 157 -7.13 2.41 -10.07
N TRP A 158 -6.08 3.19 -10.29
CA TRP A 158 -4.75 2.69 -10.65
C TRP A 158 -4.12 1.80 -9.56
N ALA A 159 -4.43 2.04 -8.29
CA ALA A 159 -3.86 1.33 -7.13
C ALA A 159 -4.04 -0.20 -7.17
N GLY A 160 -5.06 -0.70 -7.88
CA GLY A 160 -5.32 -2.13 -8.06
C GLY A 160 -4.48 -2.83 -9.12
N TYR A 161 -3.55 -2.11 -9.76
CA TYR A 161 -2.82 -2.55 -10.96
C TYR A 161 -1.30 -2.64 -10.76
N GLU A 162 -0.91 -3.02 -9.54
CA GLU A 162 0.48 -3.36 -9.20
C GLU A 162 1.01 -4.47 -10.12
N PRO A 163 2.22 -4.33 -10.69
CA PRO A 163 2.79 -5.38 -11.51
C PRO A 163 3.29 -6.53 -10.64
N MET A 164 2.65 -7.68 -10.83
CA MET A 164 3.05 -8.94 -10.21
C MET A 164 3.87 -9.77 -11.19
N GLU A 165 4.96 -10.39 -10.72
CA GLU A 165 5.70 -11.39 -11.48
C GLU A 165 4.93 -12.73 -11.49
N THR A 166 4.39 -13.08 -10.32
CA THR A 166 3.53 -14.25 -10.13
C THR A 166 2.28 -13.85 -9.37
N GLY A 167 1.19 -14.59 -9.60
CA GLY A 167 -0.09 -14.36 -8.94
C GLY A 167 -0.83 -13.11 -9.41
N LYS A 168 -1.77 -12.63 -8.59
CA LYS A 168 -2.74 -11.60 -8.98
C LYS A 168 -2.46 -10.29 -8.26
N SER A 169 -2.63 -9.18 -8.98
CA SER A 169 -2.52 -7.84 -8.40
C SER A 169 -3.48 -7.66 -7.22
N PRO A 170 -3.06 -6.93 -6.18
CA PRO A 170 -3.91 -6.60 -5.06
C PRO A 170 -5.20 -5.90 -5.46
N LYS A 171 -6.32 -6.36 -4.91
CA LYS A 171 -7.64 -5.75 -5.18
C LYS A 171 -7.83 -4.51 -4.31
N ARG A 172 -7.25 -3.40 -4.74
CA ARG A 172 -7.44 -2.07 -4.13
C ARG A 172 -8.49 -1.29 -4.90
N LYS A 173 -9.48 -0.74 -4.20
CA LYS A 173 -10.56 0.05 -4.82
C LYS A 173 -10.16 1.49 -5.06
N ASP A 174 -9.27 2.02 -4.23
CA ASP A 174 -8.81 3.41 -4.25
C ASP A 174 -7.44 3.57 -3.57
N PHE A 175 -7.01 4.82 -3.42
CA PHE A 175 -5.76 5.16 -2.76
C PHE A 175 -5.77 4.93 -1.25
N LEU A 176 -6.91 5.08 -0.56
CA LEU A 176 -6.98 4.81 0.88
C LEU A 176 -6.71 3.34 1.21
N ALA A 177 -7.19 2.41 0.39
CA ALA A 177 -6.84 0.99 0.54
C ALA A 177 -5.33 0.74 0.37
N LEU A 178 -4.66 1.49 -0.51
CA LEU A 178 -3.20 1.43 -0.67
C LEU A 178 -2.47 2.08 0.51
N ALA A 179 -2.95 3.21 1.00
CA ALA A 179 -2.41 3.92 2.16
C ALA A 179 -2.44 3.07 3.44
N ILE A 180 -3.50 2.26 3.63
CA ILE A 180 -3.57 1.27 4.71
C ILE A 180 -2.44 0.26 4.61
N GLN A 181 -2.23 -0.32 3.43
CA GLN A 181 -1.14 -1.29 3.22
C GLN A 181 0.25 -0.67 3.38
N ALA A 182 0.37 0.62 3.07
CA ALA A 182 1.58 1.40 3.31
C ALA A 182 1.73 1.91 4.76
N ASN A 183 0.80 1.57 5.67
CA ASN A 183 0.80 2.01 7.08
C ASN A 183 0.75 3.54 7.30
N LEU A 184 0.04 4.27 6.44
CA LEU A 184 -0.18 5.72 6.57
C LEU A 184 -1.38 6.04 7.46
N VAL A 185 -1.27 5.72 8.76
CA VAL A 185 -2.38 5.80 9.74
C VAL A 185 -2.94 7.22 9.86
N ASN A 186 -2.09 8.23 9.98
CA ASN A 186 -2.54 9.60 10.19
C ASN A 186 -3.15 10.20 8.93
N TYR A 187 -2.58 9.90 7.76
CA TYR A 187 -3.15 10.30 6.48
C TYR A 187 -4.57 9.73 6.30
N VAL A 188 -4.76 8.43 6.53
CA VAL A 188 -6.10 7.80 6.44
C VAL A 188 -7.05 8.42 7.46
N ALA A 189 -6.59 8.68 8.70
CA ALA A 189 -7.40 9.30 9.73
C ALA A 189 -7.89 10.70 9.32
N MET A 190 -7.01 11.51 8.73
CA MET A 190 -7.38 12.83 8.22
C MET A 190 -8.42 12.74 7.11
N LYS A 191 -8.20 11.83 6.14
CA LYS A 191 -9.12 11.66 5.01
C LYS A 191 -10.50 11.19 5.45
N LEU A 192 -10.58 10.27 6.40
CA LEU A 192 -11.86 9.83 6.97
C LEU A 192 -12.55 10.98 7.74
N LYS A 193 -11.82 11.75 8.54
CA LYS A 193 -12.37 12.90 9.28
C LYS A 193 -12.92 14.01 8.37
N ALA A 194 -12.38 14.16 7.17
CA ALA A 194 -12.85 15.13 6.19
C ALA A 194 -14.16 14.72 5.49
N LEU A 195 -14.59 13.45 5.63
CA LEU A 195 -15.83 12.96 5.02
C LEU A 195 -17.06 13.24 5.89
N PRO A 196 -18.24 13.47 5.27
CA PRO A 196 -19.52 13.47 5.97
C PRO A 196 -19.76 12.15 6.71
N ASP A 197 -20.51 12.17 7.82
CA ASP A 197 -20.65 11.01 8.72
C ASP A 197 -21.17 9.73 8.03
N ASP A 198 -22.16 9.85 7.15
CA ASP A 198 -22.75 8.74 6.39
C ASP A 198 -21.75 8.12 5.40
N VAL A 199 -21.02 8.97 4.68
CA VAL A 199 -19.97 8.56 3.74
C VAL A 199 -18.78 7.97 4.50
N ARG A 200 -18.42 8.55 5.64
CA ARG A 200 -17.29 8.12 6.48
C ARG A 200 -17.51 6.71 7.00
N SER A 201 -18.68 6.40 7.56
CA SER A 201 -19.01 5.06 8.06
C SER A 201 -18.97 4.02 6.94
N SER A 202 -19.60 4.33 5.80
CA SER A 202 -19.58 3.43 4.63
C SER A 202 -18.15 3.20 4.11
N LYS A 203 -17.34 4.27 4.07
CA LYS A 203 -15.96 4.18 3.63
C LYS A 203 -15.09 3.39 4.61
N ALA A 204 -15.27 3.61 5.91
CA ALA A 204 -14.56 2.88 6.95
C ALA A 204 -14.87 1.37 6.88
N GLN A 205 -16.15 1.02 6.67
CA GLN A 205 -16.58 -0.37 6.46
C GLN A 205 -15.90 -1.01 5.25
N GLU A 206 -15.79 -0.28 4.13
CA GLU A 206 -15.11 -0.75 2.93
C GLU A 206 -13.62 -1.05 3.17
N LEU A 207 -12.95 -0.22 4.00
CA LEU A 207 -11.52 -0.28 4.25
C LEU A 207 -11.11 -1.40 5.22
N LEU A 208 -12.02 -1.93 6.06
CA LEU A 208 -11.74 -3.03 7.00
C LEU A 208 -11.08 -4.24 6.32
N ASP A 209 -11.51 -4.56 5.11
CA ASP A 209 -10.95 -5.63 4.28
C ASP A 209 -9.44 -5.48 4.05
N SER A 210 -8.98 -4.25 3.88
CA SER A 210 -7.58 -3.94 3.58
C SER A 210 -6.70 -4.09 4.82
N VAL A 211 -7.28 -3.95 6.02
CA VAL A 211 -6.58 -4.04 7.32
C VAL A 211 -6.36 -5.49 7.73
N VAL A 212 -7.39 -6.33 7.61
CA VAL A 212 -7.29 -7.73 8.09
C VAL A 212 -6.76 -8.71 7.05
N SER A 213 -6.63 -8.27 5.80
CA SER A 213 -6.20 -9.12 4.70
C SER A 213 -5.45 -8.30 3.64
N PRO A 214 -4.13 -8.14 3.77
CA PRO A 214 -3.30 -7.60 2.71
C PRO A 214 -3.34 -8.60 1.53
N LYS A 215 -4.26 -8.35 0.59
CA LYS A 215 -4.53 -9.25 -0.54
C LYS A 215 -3.47 -9.05 -1.62
N ALA A 216 -2.45 -9.87 -1.64
CA ALA A 216 -1.68 -10.16 -2.84
C ALA A 216 -1.40 -11.66 -2.90
N GLU A 217 -1.58 -12.25 -4.09
CA GLU A 217 -1.12 -13.61 -4.37
C GLU A 217 0.17 -13.48 -5.18
N GLY A 218 1.23 -14.20 -4.81
CA GLY A 218 2.52 -14.18 -5.51
C GLY A 218 3.44 -13.07 -5.04
N PHE A 219 4.30 -12.52 -5.90
CA PHE A 219 5.29 -11.49 -5.55
C PHE A 219 5.41 -10.39 -6.61
N SER A 220 5.80 -9.19 -6.20
CA SER A 220 5.93 -8.04 -7.09
C SER A 220 7.00 -8.25 -8.16
N ALA A 221 6.71 -7.81 -9.39
CA ALA A 221 7.72 -7.72 -10.45
C ALA A 221 8.82 -6.69 -10.13
N CYS A 222 8.61 -5.81 -9.14
CA CYS A 222 9.64 -4.89 -8.66
C CYS A 222 10.78 -5.58 -7.90
N MET A 223 10.56 -6.80 -7.37
CA MET A 223 11.62 -7.57 -6.71
C MET A 223 12.78 -7.86 -7.66
N SER A 224 12.49 -8.25 -8.91
CA SER A 224 13.50 -8.54 -9.93
C SER A 224 14.38 -7.35 -10.30
N ILE A 225 13.91 -6.12 -10.05
CA ILE A 225 14.61 -4.88 -10.42
C ILE A 225 15.48 -4.37 -9.28
N SER A 226 14.94 -4.36 -8.06
CA SER A 226 15.63 -3.74 -6.93
C SER A 226 16.34 -4.75 -6.02
N GLY A 227 16.03 -6.05 -6.09
CA GLY A 227 16.53 -7.09 -5.19
C GLY A 227 15.97 -6.99 -3.77
N ASP A 228 15.74 -5.78 -3.27
CA ASP A 228 15.32 -5.45 -1.91
C ASP A 228 13.93 -4.80 -1.85
N TYR A 229 13.06 -5.09 -2.84
CA TYR A 229 11.69 -4.60 -2.79
C TYR A 229 10.93 -5.25 -1.64
N VAL A 230 10.67 -4.48 -0.58
CA VAL A 230 9.76 -4.86 0.50
C VAL A 230 8.32 -4.68 0.03
N ASP A 231 7.63 -5.78 -0.28
CA ASP A 231 6.24 -5.77 -0.73
C ASP A 231 5.29 -5.22 0.35
N PHE A 232 4.86 -3.96 0.30
CA PHE A 232 3.88 -3.43 1.26
C PHE A 232 2.52 -4.18 1.22
N HIS A 233 2.29 -5.03 0.22
CA HIS A 233 1.09 -5.85 0.10
C HIS A 233 1.19 -7.26 0.72
N HIS A 234 2.30 -7.60 1.38
CA HIS A 234 2.45 -8.83 2.18
C HIS A 234 2.48 -8.56 3.67
N ASP A 235 2.74 -7.32 4.09
CA ASP A 235 2.78 -6.96 5.49
C ASP A 235 1.38 -6.70 6.02
N MET A 236 1.10 -7.24 7.19
CA MET A 236 -0.10 -6.90 7.93
C MET A 236 -0.07 -5.41 8.24
N PRO A 237 -1.15 -4.68 7.93
CA PRO A 237 -1.30 -3.31 8.38
C PRO A 237 -1.29 -3.19 9.91
N ASP A 238 -0.96 -2.00 10.38
CA ASP A 238 -0.99 -1.64 11.80
C ASP A 238 -2.39 -1.83 12.40
N SER A 239 -2.48 -2.45 13.58
CA SER A 239 -3.77 -2.70 14.24
C SER A 239 -4.50 -1.40 14.63
N ARG A 240 -3.79 -0.27 14.75
CA ARG A 240 -4.39 1.07 14.98
C ARG A 240 -5.40 1.46 13.89
N PHE A 241 -5.33 0.87 12.70
CA PHE A 241 -6.37 1.07 11.70
C PHE A 241 -7.73 0.52 12.14
N LEU A 242 -7.77 -0.57 12.90
CA LEU A 242 -9.06 -1.09 13.41
C LEU A 242 -9.71 -0.07 14.33
N ASP A 243 -8.97 0.46 15.30
CA ASP A 243 -9.46 1.51 16.20
C ASP A 243 -10.00 2.71 15.39
N LEU A 244 -9.19 3.21 14.45
CA LEU A 244 -9.58 4.32 13.58
C LEU A 244 -10.86 4.04 12.77
N LEU A 245 -10.98 2.85 12.17
CA LEU A 245 -12.11 2.52 11.31
C LEU A 245 -13.40 2.33 12.12
N PHE A 246 -13.33 1.70 13.30
CA PHE A 246 -14.48 1.57 14.19
C PHE A 246 -14.89 2.93 14.79
N GLU A 247 -13.94 3.77 15.21
CA GLU A 247 -14.21 5.17 15.60
C GLU A 247 -14.84 5.99 14.46
N SER A 248 -14.51 5.66 13.22
CA SER A 248 -15.07 6.29 12.02
C SER A 248 -16.47 5.76 11.67
N GLY A 249 -17.00 4.77 12.40
CA GLY A 249 -18.35 4.25 12.27
C GLY A 249 -18.47 2.95 11.47
N ALA A 250 -17.38 2.20 11.27
CA ALA A 250 -17.47 0.84 10.74
C ALA A 250 -18.19 -0.07 11.75
N ASP A 251 -18.99 -1.03 11.27
CA ASP A 251 -19.72 -1.96 12.13
C ASP A 251 -18.92 -3.27 12.31
N PRO A 252 -18.45 -3.57 13.54
CA PRO A 252 -17.77 -4.82 13.85
C PRO A 252 -18.68 -6.05 13.71
N LYS A 253 -20.01 -5.89 13.67
CA LYS A 253 -20.99 -6.98 13.61
C LYS A 253 -21.31 -7.48 12.21
N GLU A 254 -20.87 -6.80 11.14
CA GLU A 254 -20.83 -7.38 9.78
C GLU A 254 -19.70 -8.46 9.63
N ALA A 255 -19.30 -9.05 10.76
CA ALA A 255 -18.13 -9.86 11.04
C ALA A 255 -17.94 -11.14 10.21
N PRO A 256 -18.97 -11.90 9.77
CA PRO A 256 -18.70 -13.22 9.19
C PRO A 256 -17.77 -13.19 7.98
N LYS A 257 -17.91 -12.18 7.11
CA LYS A 257 -17.02 -12.00 5.95
C LYS A 257 -15.63 -11.49 6.33
N LEU A 258 -15.56 -10.69 7.39
CA LEU A 258 -14.31 -10.13 7.91
C LEU A 258 -13.47 -11.23 8.55
N TRP A 259 -14.09 -12.02 9.42
CA TRP A 259 -13.52 -13.21 10.03
C TRP A 259 -12.95 -14.18 8.99
N VAL A 260 -13.73 -14.54 7.95
CA VAL A 260 -13.23 -15.41 6.87
C VAL A 260 -11.93 -14.89 6.25
N LYS A 261 -11.78 -13.57 6.08
CA LYS A 261 -10.57 -12.95 5.51
C LYS A 261 -9.43 -12.98 6.53
N THR A 262 -9.69 -12.58 7.77
CA THR A 262 -8.74 -12.67 8.88
C THR A 262 -8.18 -14.09 9.00
N PHE A 263 -9.02 -15.11 8.92
CA PHE A 263 -8.62 -16.52 9.00
C PHE A 263 -7.80 -16.99 7.80
N LYS A 264 -8.17 -16.60 6.58
CA LYS A 264 -7.37 -16.92 5.40
C LYS A 264 -5.96 -16.34 5.50
N THR A 265 -5.86 -15.11 5.98
CA THR A 265 -4.58 -14.44 6.20
C THR A 265 -3.79 -15.09 7.35
N GLY A 266 -4.44 -15.40 8.47
CA GLY A 266 -3.82 -16.12 9.59
C GLY A 266 -3.24 -17.48 9.17
N ARG A 267 -4.01 -18.28 8.43
CA ARG A 267 -3.54 -19.57 7.89
C ARG A 267 -2.29 -19.45 7.03
N GLN A 268 -2.10 -18.34 6.31
CA GLN A 268 -0.89 -18.12 5.54
C GLN A 268 0.33 -17.93 6.46
N TYR A 269 0.23 -17.08 7.48
CA TYR A 269 1.35 -16.79 8.40
C TYR A 269 1.65 -17.93 9.39
N PHE A 270 0.63 -18.71 9.76
CA PHE A 270 0.75 -19.85 10.69
C PHE A 270 0.80 -21.21 9.99
N SER A 271 0.99 -21.25 8.66
CA SER A 271 1.15 -22.53 7.96
C SER A 271 2.46 -23.23 8.36
N ARG A 272 2.41 -24.57 8.50
CA ARG A 272 3.57 -25.40 8.88
C ARG A 272 4.77 -25.19 7.95
N GLN A 273 4.55 -24.94 6.66
CA GLN A 273 5.63 -24.68 5.69
C GLN A 273 6.41 -23.38 6.03
N ASN A 274 5.72 -22.36 6.54
CA ASN A 274 6.33 -21.10 6.92
C ASN A 274 7.03 -21.17 8.30
N MET A 275 6.53 -22.03 9.21
CA MET A 275 7.20 -22.29 10.50
C MET A 275 8.57 -22.94 10.34
N THR A 276 8.68 -24.00 9.55
CA THR A 276 9.95 -24.71 9.36
C THR A 276 11.02 -23.80 8.76
N MET A 277 10.62 -22.86 7.89
CA MET A 277 11.52 -21.92 7.25
C MET A 277 12.00 -20.81 8.20
N SER A 278 11.16 -20.36 9.14
CA SER A 278 11.53 -19.34 10.14
C SER A 278 12.45 -19.89 11.24
N GLN A 279 12.24 -21.13 11.69
CA GLN A 279 13.08 -21.77 12.71
C GLN A 279 14.47 -22.19 12.19
N LEU A 280 14.59 -22.50 10.90
CA LEU A 280 15.85 -22.92 10.29
C LEU A 280 16.71 -21.76 9.76
N MET A 281 16.14 -20.55 9.59
CA MET A 281 16.86 -19.40 9.04
C MET A 281 16.61 -18.11 9.85
N GLN A 282 17.65 -17.59 10.50
CA GLN A 282 17.70 -16.22 11.04
C GLN A 282 17.86 -15.19 9.91
N SER A 283 16.93 -15.17 8.95
CA SER A 283 16.94 -14.24 7.82
C SER A 283 15.94 -13.09 8.03
N SER A 284 16.10 -12.01 7.25
CA SER A 284 15.14 -10.90 7.20
C SER A 284 13.70 -11.36 6.92
N SER A 285 13.52 -12.43 6.14
CA SER A 285 12.22 -13.07 5.88
C SER A 285 11.59 -13.66 7.14
N SER A 286 12.39 -14.21 8.05
CA SER A 286 11.93 -14.76 9.33
C SER A 286 11.43 -13.65 10.27
N SER A 287 12.18 -12.54 10.37
CA SER A 287 11.76 -11.36 11.14
C SER A 287 10.46 -10.75 10.62
N ARG A 288 10.30 -10.66 9.30
CA ARG A 288 9.08 -10.15 8.67
C ARG A 288 7.86 -11.03 8.93
N LEU A 289 8.02 -12.35 8.87
CA LEU A 289 6.96 -13.29 9.19
C LEU A 289 6.50 -13.15 10.65
N MET A 290 7.44 -13.04 11.59
CA MET A 290 7.12 -12.85 13.01
C MET A 290 6.37 -11.55 13.24
N GLN A 291 6.82 -10.44 12.65
CA GLN A 291 6.09 -9.17 12.72
C GLN A 291 4.65 -9.29 12.16
N ASN A 292 4.46 -10.03 11.07
CA ASN A 292 3.13 -10.25 10.51
C ASN A 292 2.23 -11.12 11.39
N ARG A 293 2.81 -12.11 12.09
CA ARG A 293 2.08 -12.92 13.09
C ARG A 293 1.65 -12.06 14.29
N GLU A 294 2.56 -11.27 14.85
CA GLU A 294 2.26 -10.33 15.94
C GLU A 294 1.14 -9.35 15.54
N ARG A 295 1.25 -8.72 14.37
CA ARG A 295 0.23 -7.80 13.85
C ARG A 295 -1.10 -8.50 13.58
N TRP A 296 -1.08 -9.76 13.13
CA TRP A 296 -2.30 -10.54 12.96
C TRP A 296 -2.99 -10.81 14.29
N VAL A 297 -2.25 -11.19 15.34
CA VAL A 297 -2.79 -11.38 16.69
C VAL A 297 -3.36 -10.07 17.23
N ALA A 298 -2.63 -8.95 17.05
CA ALA A 298 -3.10 -7.62 17.42
C ALA A 298 -4.39 -7.24 16.68
N ALA A 299 -4.51 -7.59 15.39
CA ALA A 299 -5.73 -7.36 14.62
C ALA A 299 -6.91 -8.19 15.16
N VAL A 300 -6.71 -9.48 15.47
CA VAL A 300 -7.76 -10.32 16.10
C VAL A 300 -8.22 -9.74 17.43
N ARG A 301 -7.28 -9.32 18.27
CA ARG A 301 -7.59 -8.64 19.53
C ARG A 301 -8.40 -7.37 19.30
N GLY A 302 -7.97 -6.53 18.35
CA GLY A 302 -8.68 -5.32 17.95
C GLY A 302 -10.13 -5.61 17.57
N LEU A 303 -10.38 -6.58 16.70
CA LEU A 303 -11.73 -6.97 16.29
C LEU A 303 -12.62 -7.32 17.51
N LEU A 304 -12.09 -8.12 18.44
CA LEU A 304 -12.84 -8.55 19.62
C LEU A 304 -13.09 -7.41 20.61
N MET A 305 -12.11 -6.54 20.85
CA MET A 305 -12.26 -5.37 21.72
C MET A 305 -13.34 -4.40 21.22
N HIS A 306 -13.50 -4.28 19.91
CA HIS A 306 -14.54 -3.46 19.30
C HIS A 306 -15.89 -4.18 19.17
N GLY A 307 -16.02 -5.43 19.63
CA GLY A 307 -17.30 -6.13 19.72
C GLY A 307 -17.65 -6.97 18.48
N ALA A 308 -16.66 -7.38 17.69
CA ALA A 308 -16.86 -8.41 16.67
C ALA A 308 -17.27 -9.73 17.34
N ASP A 309 -18.28 -10.41 16.81
CA ASP A 309 -18.83 -11.62 17.41
C ASP A 309 -17.84 -12.80 17.34
N PRO A 310 -17.28 -13.28 18.48
CA PRO A 310 -16.37 -14.44 18.49
C PRO A 310 -17.08 -15.76 18.17
N HIS A 311 -18.41 -15.80 18.28
CA HIS A 311 -19.23 -16.98 18.04
C HIS A 311 -19.83 -17.03 16.63
N ALA A 312 -19.48 -16.05 15.78
CA ALA A 312 -19.86 -16.07 14.37
C ALA A 312 -19.45 -17.40 13.73
N THR A 313 -20.41 -18.08 13.12
CA THR A 313 -20.20 -19.38 12.47
C THR A 313 -19.54 -19.20 11.11
N ILE A 314 -18.50 -19.98 10.86
CA ILE A 314 -17.69 -19.90 9.65
C ILE A 314 -17.63 -21.28 9.02
N GLU A 315 -18.07 -21.33 7.77
CA GLU A 315 -17.94 -22.54 6.95
C GLU A 315 -16.52 -22.65 6.41
N THR A 316 -15.86 -23.74 6.77
CA THR A 316 -14.54 -24.08 6.25
C THR A 316 -14.60 -25.38 5.47
N ARG A 317 -13.85 -25.44 4.36
CA ARG A 317 -13.74 -26.66 3.55
C ARG A 317 -12.78 -27.62 4.27
N SER A 318 -13.25 -28.83 4.57
CA SER A 318 -12.41 -29.89 5.16
C SER A 318 -11.23 -30.21 4.24
N GLY A 319 -10.04 -30.34 4.83
CA GLY A 319 -8.76 -30.50 4.13
C GLY A 319 -8.37 -31.94 3.77
N LEU A 320 -9.25 -32.92 3.99
CA LEU A 320 -8.97 -34.32 3.63
C LEU A 320 -9.30 -34.56 2.16
N ARG A 321 -8.28 -35.00 1.41
CA ARG A 321 -8.26 -35.04 -0.06
C ARG A 321 -9.22 -36.04 -0.73
N ASP A 322 -9.93 -36.86 0.03
CA ASP A 322 -10.71 -37.99 -0.51
C ASP A 322 -12.17 -38.08 -0.03
N ASP A 323 -12.74 -37.04 0.59
CA ASP A 323 -14.16 -37.07 0.95
C ASP A 323 -14.95 -35.95 0.28
N HIS A 324 -16.04 -36.35 -0.38
CA HIS A 324 -16.94 -35.45 -1.08
C HIS A 324 -17.57 -34.45 -0.09
N SER A 325 -17.14 -33.18 -0.17
CA SER A 325 -17.88 -31.99 0.29
C SER A 325 -18.40 -31.97 1.74
N SER A 326 -17.60 -32.37 2.73
CA SER A 326 -17.92 -32.00 4.12
C SER A 326 -17.45 -30.57 4.40
N TYR A 327 -18.41 -29.66 4.57
CA TYR A 327 -18.17 -28.34 5.14
C TYR A 327 -18.20 -28.48 6.67
N GLU A 328 -17.13 -28.05 7.33
CA GLU A 328 -17.08 -27.99 8.77
C GLU A 328 -17.40 -26.56 9.22
N THR A 329 -18.39 -26.42 10.09
CA THR A 329 -18.77 -25.14 10.68
C THR A 329 -18.07 -25.00 12.02
N LYS A 330 -17.20 -23.98 12.16
CA LYS A 330 -16.54 -23.65 13.42
C LYS A 330 -16.88 -22.21 13.81
N THR A 331 -16.78 -21.90 15.10
CA THR A 331 -16.86 -20.50 15.54
C THR A 331 -15.55 -19.78 15.24
N ALA A 332 -15.61 -18.45 15.09
CA ALA A 332 -14.42 -17.64 14.86
C ALA A 332 -13.36 -17.87 15.96
N ILE A 333 -13.76 -17.89 17.23
CA ILE A 333 -12.81 -18.10 18.33
C ILE A 333 -12.15 -19.49 18.32
N ASP A 334 -12.88 -20.54 17.94
CA ASP A 334 -12.31 -21.88 17.82
C ASP A 334 -11.23 -21.91 16.71
N MET A 335 -11.47 -21.20 15.60
CA MET A 335 -10.48 -21.09 14.52
C MET A 335 -9.24 -20.31 14.93
N VAL A 336 -9.38 -19.22 15.70
CA VAL A 336 -8.23 -18.47 16.24
C VAL A 336 -7.38 -19.37 17.13
N ARG A 337 -8.03 -20.10 18.04
CA ARG A 337 -7.38 -21.00 18.97
C ARG A 337 -6.61 -22.11 18.26
N GLU A 338 -7.21 -22.76 17.27
CA GLU A 338 -6.53 -23.80 16.47
C GLU A 338 -5.25 -23.30 15.79
N MET A 339 -5.14 -22.01 15.47
CA MET A 339 -3.92 -21.44 14.89
C MET A 339 -2.87 -21.07 15.94
N LEU A 340 -3.26 -20.79 17.19
CA LEU A 340 -2.35 -20.35 18.25
C LEU A 340 -1.94 -21.46 19.23
N GLU A 341 -2.74 -22.51 19.41
CA GLU A 341 -2.48 -23.60 20.38
C GLU A 341 -1.14 -24.32 20.17
N GLY A 342 -0.62 -24.34 18.92
CA GLY A 342 0.67 -24.94 18.58
C GLY A 342 1.87 -23.99 18.68
N GLU A 343 1.64 -22.72 19.05
CA GLU A 343 2.63 -21.64 18.98
C GLU A 343 2.94 -21.16 20.41
N PRO A 344 3.96 -21.70 21.09
CA PRO A 344 4.24 -21.38 22.50
C PRO A 344 4.52 -19.89 22.72
N GLU A 345 5.05 -19.18 21.72
CA GLU A 345 5.28 -17.74 21.76
C GLU A 345 4.00 -16.89 21.89
N TYR A 346 2.82 -17.42 21.54
CA TYR A 346 1.53 -16.71 21.62
C TYR A 346 0.61 -17.23 22.73
N ALA A 347 1.14 -18.01 23.69
CA ALA A 347 0.35 -18.63 24.75
C ALA A 347 -0.30 -17.59 25.69
N LEU A 348 0.40 -16.47 25.97
CA LEU A 348 -0.13 -15.38 26.79
C LEU A 348 -1.28 -14.67 26.07
N GLU A 349 -1.09 -14.35 24.80
CA GLU A 349 -2.09 -13.72 23.95
C GLU A 349 -3.32 -14.62 23.81
N LEU A 350 -3.14 -15.93 23.63
CA LEU A 350 -4.25 -16.87 23.60
C LEU A 350 -5.05 -16.87 24.91
N ALA A 351 -4.37 -16.80 26.07
CA ALA A 351 -5.04 -16.69 27.36
C ALA A 351 -5.81 -15.36 27.52
N GLU A 352 -5.27 -14.25 27.01
CA GLU A 352 -5.96 -12.96 26.97
C GLU A 352 -7.20 -13.01 26.07
N LEU A 353 -7.10 -13.63 24.89
CA LEU A 353 -8.23 -13.80 23.97
C LEU A 353 -9.34 -14.68 24.57
N ASP A 354 -8.98 -15.74 25.28
CA ASP A 354 -9.92 -16.58 26.01
C ASP A 354 -10.67 -15.80 27.10
N ALA A 355 -9.95 -14.92 27.83
CA ALA A 355 -10.55 -14.04 28.82
C ALA A 355 -11.55 -13.03 28.20
N ILE A 356 -11.20 -12.42 27.07
CA ILE A 356 -12.07 -11.47 26.34
C ILE A 356 -13.36 -12.16 25.88
N THR A 357 -13.28 -13.44 25.49
CA THR A 357 -14.41 -14.21 24.98
C THR A 357 -15.18 -14.98 26.07
N GLY A 358 -14.80 -14.82 27.35
CA GLY A 358 -15.48 -15.45 28.49
C GLY A 358 -15.26 -16.97 28.59
N ARG A 359 -14.25 -17.53 27.91
CA ARG A 359 -13.87 -18.94 28.03
C ARG A 359 -12.75 -19.11 29.07
N ARG A 360 -12.76 -20.24 29.80
CA ARG A 360 -11.65 -20.59 30.69
C ARG A 360 -10.40 -20.94 29.87
N PRO A 361 -9.20 -20.50 30.29
CA PRO A 361 -7.96 -20.84 29.62
C PRO A 361 -7.77 -22.37 29.59
N SER A 362 -7.39 -22.89 28.41
CA SER A 362 -7.02 -24.29 28.26
C SER A 362 -5.72 -24.54 29.03
N ALA A 363 -5.78 -25.39 30.05
CA ALA A 363 -4.61 -25.84 30.78
C ALA A 363 -3.83 -26.87 29.93
N ALA A 364 -3.08 -26.39 28.94
CA ALA A 364 -2.17 -27.21 28.16
C ALA A 364 -0.86 -26.45 27.99
N GLY A 365 0.08 -26.64 28.93
CA GLY A 365 1.38 -25.99 28.89
C GLY A 365 2.17 -25.98 30.20
N THR A 366 2.08 -27.04 31.00
CA THR A 366 3.11 -27.34 32.01
C THR A 366 3.58 -28.77 31.78
N LEU A 367 4.66 -28.90 31.01
CA LEU A 367 5.63 -29.99 31.14
C LEU A 367 7.03 -29.39 31.08
#